data_AF-A0A9D7JY55-F1
#
_entry.id   AF-A0A9D7JY55-F1
#
_cell.length_a   1.000
_cell.length_b   1.000
_cell.length_c   1.000
_cell.angle_alpha   90.00
_cell.angle_beta   90.00
_cell.angle_gamma   90.00
#
_symmetry.space_group_name_H-M   'P 1'
#
loop_
_entity.id
_entity.type
_entity.pdbx_description
1 polymer ?
#
loop_
_entity_poly.entity_id
_entity_poly.type
_entity_poly.pdbx_seq_one_letter_code
_entity_poly.pdbx_strand_id
1 'polypeptide(L)' 'MNFLKLEAHPHKGKMKGMWSFKVKENWRIVFEFYKQDAFNIDYVDYH' A
#
# COMPACT_ATOMS: atom_id res chain seq x y z
N MET A 1 19.03 -9.30 4.41
CA MET A 1 18.14 -8.24 3.89
C MET A 1 17.35 -7.64 5.03
N ASN A 2 17.50 -6.33 5.28
CA ASN A 2 16.65 -5.61 6.25
C ASN A 2 15.30 -5.36 5.58
N PHE A 3 14.27 -6.11 5.98
CA PHE A 3 12.91 -5.77 5.58
C PHE A 3 12.52 -4.48 6.29
N LEU A 4 12.37 -3.40 5.51
CA LEU A 4 11.77 -2.15 5.99
C LEU A 4 10.49 -2.49 6.76
N LYS A 5 10.30 -1.80 7.88
CA LYS A 5 9.08 -1.86 8.67
C LYS A 5 7.96 -1.25 7.84
N LEU A 6 7.38 -2.06 6.97
CA LEU A 6 6.29 -1.69 6.10
C LEU A 6 5.06 -1.57 6.98
N GLU A 7 4.70 -0.33 7.30
CA GLU A 7 3.49 0.01 8.05
C GLU A 7 2.26 -0.24 7.18
N ALA A 8 1.94 -1.53 7.05
CA ALA A 8 0.79 -2.04 6.34
C ALA A 8 -0.44 -1.78 7.20
N HIS A 9 -1.15 -0.69 6.92
CA HIS A 9 -2.38 -0.34 7.63
C HIS A 9 -3.58 -0.62 6.72
N PRO A 10 -4.57 -1.42 7.17
CA PRO A 10 -5.77 -1.63 6.40
C PRO A 10 -6.58 -0.33 6.33
N HIS A 11 -6.87 0.10 5.11
CA HIS A 11 -7.72 1.28 4.90
C HIS A 11 -9.17 0.99 5.29
N LYS A 12 -9.86 2.00 5.84
CA LYS A 12 -11.30 1.95 6.19
C LYS A 12 -12.12 2.71 5.15
N GLY A 13 -13.44 2.49 5.12
CA GLY A 13 -14.34 3.19 4.19
C GLY A 13 -14.24 2.66 2.75
N LYS A 14 -14.19 3.55 1.75
CA LYS A 14 -14.19 3.19 0.31
C LYS A 14 -12.97 2.36 -0.13
N MET A 15 -11.91 2.34 0.66
CA MET A 15 -10.66 1.62 0.37
C MET A 15 -10.49 0.34 1.18
N LYS A 16 -11.57 -0.20 1.77
CA LYS A 16 -11.52 -1.47 2.51
C LYS A 16 -11.03 -2.60 1.59
N GLY A 17 -9.92 -3.25 1.96
CA GLY A 17 -9.27 -4.30 1.16
C GLY A 17 -8.03 -3.83 0.39
N MET A 18 -7.80 -2.52 0.32
CA MET A 18 -6.57 -1.94 -0.22
C MET A 18 -5.50 -1.85 0.85
N TRP A 19 -4.26 -2.08 0.43
CA TRP A 19 -3.05 -1.91 1.22
C TRP A 19 -2.19 -0.81 0.62
N SER A 20 -1.34 -0.20 1.44
CA SER A 20 -0.39 0.80 0.94
C SER A 20 0.94 0.77 1.67
N PHE A 21 2.01 1.03 0.95
CA PHE A 21 3.35 1.20 1.49
C PHE A 21 3.88 2.60 1.25
N LYS A 22 4.51 3.18 2.29
CA LYS A 22 5.28 4.42 2.16
C LYS A 22 6.62 4.12 1.50
N VAL A 23 6.87 4.80 0.37
CA VAL A 23 8.15 4.71 -0.35
C VAL A 23 9.07 5.84 0.11
N LYS A 24 8.65 7.10 -0.08
CA LYS A 24 9.40 8.29 0.33
C LYS A 24 8.45 9.48 0.48
N GLU A 25 8.58 10.23 1.58
CA GLU A 25 7.76 11.44 1.83
C GLU A 25 6.26 11.16 1.65
N ASN A 26 5.65 11.73 0.61
CA ASN A 26 4.23 11.65 0.29
C ASN A 26 3.88 10.48 -0.65
N TRP A 27 4.87 9.84 -1.27
CA TRP A 27 4.63 8.77 -2.23
C TRP A 27 4.20 7.48 -1.55
N ARG A 28 3.14 6.88 -2.09
CA ARG A 28 2.60 5.58 -1.66
C ARG A 28 2.47 4.65 -2.86
N ILE A 29 2.82 3.38 -2.65
CA ILE A 29 2.35 2.29 -3.51
C ILE A 29 1.05 1.80 -2.90
N VAL A 30 -0.02 1.70 -3.69
CA VAL A 30 -1.32 1.19 -3.25
C VAL A 30 -1.68 -0.03 -4.10
N PHE A 31 -2.21 -1.08 -3.48
CA PHE A 31 -2.54 -2.32 -4.17
C PHE A 31 -3.62 -3.10 -3.44
N GLU A 32 -4.30 -3.97 -4.17
CA GLU A 32 -5.14 -5.03 -3.60
C GLU A 32 -4.28 -6.24 -3.29
N PHE A 33 -4.46 -6.82 -2.10
CA PHE A 33 -3.77 -8.06 -1.74
C PHE A 33 -4.77 -9.20 -1.65
N TYR A 34 -4.61 -10.18 -2.54
CA TYR A 34 -5.45 -11.37 -2.55
C TYR A 34 -4.60 -12.63 -2.54
N LYS A 35 -4.79 -13.46 -1.51
CA LYS A 35 -3.97 -14.64 -1.20
C LYS A 35 -2.48 -14.30 -1.04
N GLN A 36 -1.71 -14.40 -2.12
CA GLN A 36 -0.26 -14.18 -2.13
C GLN A 36 0.17 -13.20 -3.22
N ASP A 37 -0.78 -12.66 -3.98
CA ASP A 37 -0.51 -11.83 -5.15
C ASP A 37 -1.04 -10.41 -4.93
N ALA A 38 -0.34 -9.45 -5.54
CA ALA A 38 -0.71 -8.04 -5.55
C ALA A 38 -1.36 -7.70 -6.89
N PHE A 39 -2.50 -7.01 -6.82
CA PHE A 39 -3.29 -6.58 -7.97
C PHE A 39 -3.54 -5.08 -7.93
N ASN A 40 -3.91 -4.51 -9.08
CA ASN A 40 -4.29 -3.09 -9.22
C ASN A 40 -3.28 -2.16 -8.52
N ILE A 41 -2.01 -2.32 -8.88
CA ILE A 41 -0.89 -1.63 -8.25
C ILE A 41 -0.75 -0.25 -8.85
N ASP A 42 -0.86 0.78 -8.01
CA ASP A 42 -0.68 2.17 -8.38
C ASP A 42 0.41 2.84 -7.56
N TYR A 43 1.03 3.87 -8.15
CA TYR A 43 1.99 4.75 -7.49
C TYR A 43 1.41 6.16 -7.41
N VAL A 44 1.06 6.58 -6.20
CA VAL A 44 0.31 7.82 -5.95
C VAL A 44 1.10 8.75 -5.03
N ASP A 45 1.06 10.04 -5.36
CA ASP A 45 1.52 11.11 -4.49
C ASP A 45 0.35 11.60 -3.63
N TYR A 46 0.54 11.60 -2.32
CA TYR A 46 -0.35 12.30 -1.40
C TYR A 46 0.07 13.78 -1.34
N HIS A 47 -0.33 14.56 -2.35
CA HIS A 47 -0.35 16.03 -2.29
C HIS A 47 -1.79 16.54 -2.36
#